data_AF-A0A0L7L4G4-F1
#
_entry.id   AF-A0A0L7L4G4-F1
#
_cell.length_a   1.000
_cell.length_b   1.000
_cell.length_c   1.000
_cell.angle_alpha   90.00
_cell.angle_beta   90.00
_cell.angle_gamma   90.00
#
_symmetry.space_group_name_H-M   'P 1'
#
loop_
_entity.id
_entity.type
_entity.pdbx_description
1 polymer ?
#
loop_
_entity_poly.entity_id
_entity_poly.type
_entity_poly.pdbx_seq_one_letter_code
_entity_poly.pdbx_strand_id
1 'polypeptide(L)'
;MSYRDLRNFSEAMRVLGFPKPISLESFRIPNWELMEECLRWLASRVEPDSSLPRASSMEQRVSLVSQAIALFHSRANVKLNGKRLYGADGWAVRELLKVASFLRAALSAPPPAEQRDEGALSYDVSSRLGEIKQARSLATEITAQGAFLYDLLAKEAENKYVLRYRCVEALKHQLSVLESAQAELEGLWEQCVLRYRCVEALKHQLSVLESAQAEVREHTQLEGLWEQYVLRYRCVEALKHQLSVLESAQAEVREHTQLEGLWEQYVLRYRCVEALKHQLSVLESAQAEVREHTQLEGLWEQYVLRYRCVEALNHQLSVLESAQAEEAEEQQAAIMQLIHKYEAEDVLGKLSDSEDMESSDDEKDLSEAKQPRPATRPKTRLRIKTAGTVW
;
A
#
# COMPACT_ATOMS: atom_id res chain seq x y z
N MET A 1 -66.22 38.80 29.42
CA MET A 1 -67.13 39.31 30.48
C MET A 1 -67.65 40.68 30.05
N SER A 2 -68.92 41.00 30.22
CA SER A 2 -69.38 42.39 30.06
C SER A 2 -69.10 43.17 31.34
N TYR A 3 -68.45 44.34 31.23
CA TYR A 3 -68.21 45.26 32.35
C TYR A 3 -69.51 45.60 33.10
N ARG A 4 -70.64 45.64 32.37
CA ARG A 4 -72.00 45.86 32.90
C ARG A 4 -72.43 44.78 33.89
N ASP A 5 -72.16 43.50 33.62
CA ASP A 5 -72.63 42.39 34.47
C ASP A 5 -71.96 42.43 35.86
N LEU A 6 -70.66 42.72 35.89
CA LEU A 6 -69.90 42.79 37.14
C LEU A 6 -70.20 44.07 37.93
N ARG A 7 -70.43 45.20 37.25
CA ARG A 7 -70.97 46.42 37.89
C ARG A 7 -72.35 46.17 38.50
N ASN A 8 -73.27 45.55 37.75
CA ASN A 8 -74.60 45.21 38.26
C ASN A 8 -74.52 44.26 39.48
N PHE A 9 -73.58 43.31 39.46
CA PHE A 9 -73.35 42.41 40.58
C PHE A 9 -72.79 43.12 41.82
N SER A 10 -71.77 43.96 41.68
CA SER A 10 -71.22 44.70 42.82
C SER A 10 -72.22 45.71 43.41
N GLU A 11 -73.06 46.34 42.57
CA GLU A 11 -74.18 47.18 43.01
C GLU A 11 -75.27 46.35 43.72
N ALA A 12 -75.66 45.18 43.19
CA ALA A 12 -76.66 44.31 43.82
C ALA A 12 -76.17 43.78 45.17
N MET A 13 -74.95 43.26 45.25
CA MET A 13 -74.35 42.78 46.50
C MET A 13 -74.24 43.89 47.55
N ARG A 14 -73.95 45.13 47.14
CA ARG A 14 -73.95 46.31 48.05
C ARG A 14 -75.35 46.60 48.60
N VAL A 15 -76.39 46.57 47.77
CA VAL A 15 -77.79 46.78 48.21
C VAL A 15 -78.25 45.69 49.18
N LEU A 16 -77.83 44.43 48.97
CA LEU A 16 -78.13 43.32 49.88
C LEU A 16 -77.32 43.37 51.21
N GLY A 17 -76.34 44.27 51.32
CA GLY A 17 -75.49 44.44 52.51
C GLY A 17 -74.32 43.46 52.61
N PHE A 18 -73.70 43.07 51.49
CA PHE A 18 -72.49 42.25 51.49
C PHE A 18 -71.30 43.01 52.13
N PRO A 19 -70.57 42.42 53.09
CA PRO A 19 -69.64 43.17 53.95
C PRO A 19 -68.32 43.59 53.28
N LYS A 20 -67.92 42.98 52.16
CA LYS A 20 -66.66 43.30 51.47
C LYS A 20 -66.92 44.07 50.16
N PRO A 21 -66.17 45.15 49.84
CA PRO A 21 -66.29 45.82 48.55
C PRO A 21 -65.76 44.93 47.42
N ILE A 22 -66.62 44.63 46.44
CA ILE A 22 -66.25 43.88 45.23
C ILE A 22 -65.69 44.87 44.21
N SER A 23 -64.39 44.77 43.90
CA SER A 23 -63.74 45.61 42.88
C SER A 23 -64.17 45.23 41.47
N LEU A 24 -64.15 46.20 40.55
CA LEU A 24 -64.52 45.98 39.16
C LEU A 24 -63.52 45.10 38.38
N GLU A 25 -62.37 44.80 38.99
CA GLU A 25 -61.31 43.98 38.40
C GLU A 25 -61.25 42.56 39.00
N SER A 26 -61.97 42.30 40.11
CA SER A 26 -61.80 41.10 40.95
C SER A 26 -62.04 39.75 40.26
N PHE A 27 -62.74 39.72 39.12
CA PHE A 27 -63.04 38.51 38.34
C PHE A 27 -62.52 38.58 36.90
N ARG A 28 -61.55 39.46 36.60
CA ARG A 28 -60.79 39.42 35.32
C ARG A 28 -59.92 38.18 35.21
N ILE A 29 -59.43 37.69 36.35
CA ILE A 29 -58.71 36.44 36.54
C ILE A 29 -59.57 35.58 37.49
N PRO A 30 -59.59 34.23 37.37
CA PRO A 30 -60.30 33.36 38.30
C PRO A 30 -59.98 33.65 39.77
N ASN A 31 -61.00 34.04 40.54
CA ASN A 31 -60.88 34.43 41.94
C ASN A 31 -61.80 33.56 42.80
N TRP A 32 -61.30 32.37 43.14
CA TRP A 32 -62.06 31.39 43.91
C TRP A 32 -62.48 31.91 45.28
N GLU A 33 -61.59 32.59 46.01
CA GLU A 33 -61.86 33.03 47.39
C GLU A 33 -63.04 34.00 47.45
N LEU A 34 -63.07 34.99 46.54
CA LEU A 34 -64.18 35.93 46.48
C LEU A 34 -65.46 35.29 45.96
N MET A 35 -65.37 34.35 45.00
CA MET A 35 -66.53 33.57 44.52
C MET A 35 -67.16 32.78 45.67
N GLU A 36 -66.35 32.05 46.42
CA GLU A 36 -66.74 31.23 47.57
C GLU A 36 -67.38 32.07 48.69
N GLU A 37 -66.79 33.22 49.03
CA GLU A 37 -67.36 34.13 50.02
C GLU A 37 -68.71 34.72 49.57
N CYS A 38 -68.84 35.14 48.30
CA CYS A 38 -70.10 35.61 47.74
C CYS A 38 -71.17 34.52 47.73
N LEU A 39 -70.80 33.29 47.31
CA LEU A 39 -71.72 32.16 47.16
C LEU A 39 -72.26 31.70 48.53
N ARG A 40 -71.39 31.58 49.54
CA ARG A 40 -71.80 31.26 50.92
C ARG A 40 -72.70 32.33 51.52
N TRP A 41 -72.35 33.60 51.34
CA TRP A 41 -73.14 34.70 51.88
C TRP A 41 -74.52 34.81 51.21
N LEU A 42 -74.61 34.54 49.91
CA LEU A 42 -75.90 34.46 49.22
C LEU A 42 -76.72 33.25 49.70
N ALA A 43 -76.09 32.12 50.03
CA ALA A 43 -76.77 30.95 50.58
C ALA A 43 -77.38 31.24 51.97
N SER A 44 -76.62 31.86 52.88
CA SER A 44 -77.12 32.23 54.22
C SER A 44 -78.20 33.33 54.20
N ARG A 45 -78.39 34.03 53.07
CA ARG A 45 -79.52 34.94 52.83
C ARG A 45 -80.78 34.26 52.29
N VAL A 46 -80.64 33.10 51.63
CA VAL A 46 -81.76 32.28 51.14
C VAL A 46 -82.26 31.31 52.21
N GLU A 47 -81.35 30.71 52.98
CA GLU A 47 -81.66 29.78 54.07
C GLU A 47 -80.64 29.97 55.21
N PRO A 48 -81.03 30.52 56.36
CA PRO A 48 -80.10 30.88 57.43
C PRO A 48 -79.41 29.65 58.06
N ASP A 49 -80.08 28.49 58.05
CA ASP A 49 -79.56 27.23 58.58
C ASP A 49 -78.59 26.52 57.62
N SER A 50 -78.49 26.98 56.36
CA SER A 50 -77.65 26.35 55.32
C SER A 50 -76.18 26.80 55.43
N SER A 51 -75.41 26.14 56.29
CA SER A 51 -73.97 26.38 56.39
C SER A 51 -73.18 25.65 55.29
N LEU A 52 -72.77 26.39 54.26
CA LEU A 52 -71.82 25.88 53.26
C LEU A 52 -70.38 25.92 53.83
N PRO A 53 -69.71 24.77 54.02
CA PRO A 53 -68.37 24.71 54.62
C PRO A 53 -67.32 25.47 53.78
N ARG A 54 -66.16 25.79 54.36
CA ARG A 54 -65.05 26.41 53.61
C ARG A 54 -64.27 25.33 52.84
N ALA A 55 -63.96 25.58 51.58
CA ALA A 55 -63.30 24.61 50.70
C ALA A 55 -61.80 24.87 50.57
N SER A 56 -60.96 24.06 51.21
CA SER A 56 -59.50 24.11 51.04
C SER A 56 -59.01 23.19 49.92
N SER A 57 -59.60 22.02 49.75
CA SER A 57 -59.26 21.04 48.71
C SER A 57 -60.13 21.16 47.44
N MET A 58 -59.60 20.74 46.28
CA MET A 58 -60.31 20.73 45.00
C MET A 58 -61.64 19.92 45.05
N GLU A 59 -61.65 18.79 45.76
CA GLU A 59 -62.86 17.98 45.96
C GLU A 59 -63.93 18.73 46.76
N GLN A 60 -63.50 19.45 47.80
CA GLN A 60 -64.38 20.28 48.64
C GLN A 60 -64.94 21.48 47.87
N ARG A 61 -64.21 22.00 46.87
CA ARG A 61 -64.71 23.06 45.98
C ARG A 61 -65.85 22.56 45.10
N VAL A 62 -65.72 21.34 44.58
CA VAL A 62 -66.76 20.67 43.80
C VAL A 62 -67.98 20.34 44.66
N SER A 63 -67.79 19.84 45.88
CA SER A 63 -68.91 19.58 46.80
C SER A 63 -69.62 20.86 47.24
N LEU A 64 -68.90 21.94 47.56
CA LEU A 64 -69.47 23.25 47.91
C LEU A 64 -70.34 23.80 46.78
N VAL A 65 -69.84 23.80 45.54
CA VAL A 65 -70.62 24.25 44.37
C VAL A 65 -71.85 23.37 44.14
N SER A 66 -71.72 22.05 44.31
CA SER A 66 -72.83 21.10 44.12
C SER A 66 -73.93 21.29 45.17
N GLN A 67 -73.55 21.45 46.44
CA GLN A 67 -74.45 21.77 47.55
C GLN A 67 -75.15 23.12 47.34
N ALA A 68 -74.40 24.16 46.96
CA ALA A 68 -74.97 25.47 46.67
C ALA A 68 -76.02 25.42 45.55
N ILE A 69 -75.75 24.70 44.45
CA ILE A 69 -76.71 24.53 43.35
C ILE A 69 -77.98 23.82 43.83
N ALA A 70 -77.83 22.76 44.63
CA ALA A 70 -78.98 22.04 45.20
C ALA A 70 -79.84 22.95 46.09
N LEU A 71 -79.21 23.75 46.97
CA LEU A 71 -79.89 24.71 47.85
C LEU A 71 -80.61 25.81 47.07
N PHE A 72 -79.95 26.46 46.11
CA PHE A 72 -80.59 27.51 45.30
C PHE A 72 -81.69 26.96 44.39
N HIS A 73 -81.59 25.70 43.95
CA HIS A 73 -82.67 25.07 43.20
C HIS A 73 -83.87 24.70 44.10
N SER A 74 -83.65 24.18 45.31
CA SER A 74 -84.73 23.76 46.20
C SER A 74 -85.43 24.92 46.91
N ARG A 75 -84.68 25.93 47.37
CA ARG A 75 -85.22 27.05 48.17
C ARG A 75 -85.60 28.28 47.35
N ALA A 76 -84.85 28.60 46.31
CA ALA A 76 -85.06 29.81 45.49
C ALA A 76 -85.56 29.50 44.06
N ASN A 77 -85.65 28.22 43.68
CA ASN A 77 -85.94 27.78 42.30
C ASN A 77 -85.00 28.39 41.23
N VAL A 78 -83.78 28.79 41.62
CA VAL A 78 -82.79 29.39 40.71
C VAL A 78 -81.86 28.30 40.16
N LYS A 79 -81.92 28.09 38.84
CA LYS A 79 -81.04 27.14 38.14
C LYS A 79 -79.69 27.80 37.81
N LEU A 80 -78.62 27.26 38.42
CA LEU A 80 -77.24 27.74 38.30
C LEU A 80 -76.35 26.74 37.56
N ASN A 81 -75.39 27.24 36.78
CA ASN A 81 -74.42 26.39 36.07
C ASN A 81 -73.14 26.15 36.90
N GLY A 82 -72.99 24.95 37.44
CA GLY A 82 -71.85 24.59 38.28
C GLY A 82 -70.48 24.66 37.61
N LYS A 83 -70.37 24.40 36.31
CA LYS A 83 -69.09 24.54 35.58
C LYS A 83 -68.65 26.01 35.54
N ARG A 84 -69.59 26.94 35.40
CA ARG A 84 -69.32 28.39 35.41
C ARG A 84 -69.02 28.91 36.80
N LEU A 85 -69.78 28.49 37.82
CA LEU A 85 -69.48 28.83 39.22
C LEU A 85 -68.07 28.34 39.61
N TYR A 86 -67.73 27.10 39.28
CA TYR A 86 -66.42 26.52 39.60
C TYR A 86 -65.25 27.26 38.93
N GLY A 87 -65.44 27.76 37.70
CA GLY A 87 -64.44 28.57 37.00
C GLY A 87 -64.07 29.89 37.68
N ALA A 88 -64.90 30.37 38.63
CA ALA A 88 -64.66 31.54 39.48
C ALA A 88 -64.23 32.82 38.73
N ASP A 89 -64.66 32.96 37.48
CA ASP A 89 -64.29 34.04 36.56
C ASP A 89 -65.49 34.97 36.28
N GLY A 90 -65.37 35.81 35.25
CA GLY A 90 -66.47 36.66 34.80
C GLY A 90 -67.75 35.93 34.33
N TRP A 91 -67.74 34.60 34.14
CA TRP A 91 -68.96 33.80 33.92
C TRP A 91 -69.59 33.34 35.24
N ALA A 92 -68.80 33.06 36.28
CA ALA A 92 -69.31 32.81 37.64
C ALA A 92 -70.16 33.99 38.14
N VAL A 93 -69.69 35.22 37.90
CA VAL A 93 -70.41 36.47 38.24
C VAL A 93 -71.82 36.52 37.64
N ARG A 94 -72.02 36.04 36.41
CA ARG A 94 -73.34 36.03 35.75
C ARG A 94 -74.29 35.02 36.39
N GLU A 95 -73.76 33.93 36.95
CA GLU A 95 -74.56 32.94 37.69
C GLU A 95 -74.90 33.46 39.10
N LEU A 96 -73.93 34.05 39.83
CA LEU A 96 -74.15 34.70 41.13
C LEU A 96 -75.15 35.87 41.05
N LEU A 97 -75.10 36.66 39.97
CA LEU A 97 -76.03 37.78 39.74
C LEU A 97 -77.49 37.33 39.67
N LYS A 98 -77.79 36.11 39.22
CA LYS A 98 -79.17 35.58 39.23
C LYS A 98 -79.74 35.56 40.65
N VAL A 99 -79.00 34.95 41.58
CA VAL A 99 -79.39 34.85 43.01
C VAL A 99 -79.47 36.25 43.64
N ALA A 100 -78.46 37.09 43.41
CA ALA A 100 -78.45 38.45 43.94
C ALA A 100 -79.63 39.30 43.41
N SER A 101 -80.00 39.13 42.13
CA SER A 101 -81.15 39.83 41.54
C SER A 101 -82.49 39.34 42.10
N PHE A 102 -82.63 38.04 42.34
CA PHE A 102 -83.80 37.44 42.99
C PHE A 102 -84.00 37.96 44.41
N LEU A 103 -82.94 37.93 45.23
CA LEU A 103 -82.98 38.47 46.60
C LEU A 103 -83.28 39.97 46.62
N ARG A 104 -82.71 40.73 45.68
CA ARG A 104 -82.96 42.18 45.57
C ARG A 104 -84.40 42.49 45.16
N ALA A 105 -85.00 41.67 44.29
CA ALA A 105 -86.41 41.77 43.93
C ALA A 105 -87.31 41.46 45.13
N ALA A 106 -87.01 40.40 45.90
CA ALA A 106 -87.74 40.04 47.11
C ALA A 106 -87.73 41.16 48.16
N LEU A 107 -86.59 41.81 48.39
CA LEU A 107 -86.48 42.98 49.29
C LEU A 107 -87.25 44.23 48.80
N SER A 108 -87.63 44.27 47.52
CA SER A 108 -88.35 45.40 46.91
C SER A 108 -89.87 45.16 46.83
N ALA A 109 -90.37 44.01 47.30
CA ALA A 109 -91.78 43.66 47.25
C ALA A 109 -92.56 44.25 48.46
N PRO A 110 -93.78 44.78 48.25
CA PRO A 110 -94.64 45.21 49.35
C PRO A 110 -95.15 44.01 50.17
N PRO A 111 -95.47 44.19 51.47
CA PRO A 111 -95.97 43.12 52.32
C PRO A 111 -97.37 42.63 51.87
N PRO A 112 -97.68 41.33 52.04
CA PRO A 112 -98.99 40.78 51.68
C PRO A 112 -100.09 41.31 52.62
N ALA A 113 -101.22 41.72 52.05
CA ALA A 113 -102.39 42.14 52.81
C ALA A 113 -103.24 40.92 53.24
N GLU A 114 -103.51 40.78 54.54
CA GLU A 114 -104.36 39.73 55.07
C GLU A 114 -105.85 40.08 54.90
N GLN A 115 -106.60 39.21 54.22
CA GLN A 115 -108.07 39.21 54.26
C GLN A 115 -108.54 37.94 54.99
N ARG A 116 -109.23 38.12 56.12
CA ARG A 116 -109.94 37.06 56.85
C ARG A 116 -111.42 37.13 56.49
N ASP A 117 -111.97 36.04 55.96
CA ASP A 117 -113.42 35.88 55.81
C ASP A 117 -114.02 35.13 57.01
N GLU A 118 -114.86 35.81 57.78
CA GLU A 118 -115.86 35.19 58.65
C GLU A 118 -117.25 35.43 58.06
N GLY A 119 -117.77 34.42 57.35
CA GLY A 119 -119.10 34.44 56.74
C GLY A 119 -119.72 33.05 56.76
N ALA A 120 -120.92 32.93 57.32
CA ALA A 120 -121.58 31.65 57.56
C ALA A 120 -121.78 30.84 56.26
N LEU A 121 -121.54 29.53 56.32
CA LEU A 121 -121.68 28.60 55.20
C LEU A 121 -123.15 28.41 54.78
N SER A 122 -123.69 29.35 53.99
CA SER A 122 -124.71 28.99 53.02
C SER A 122 -124.03 28.13 51.95
N TYR A 123 -124.25 26.81 52.03
CA TYR A 123 -123.69 25.87 51.05
C TYR A 123 -124.50 25.94 49.75
N ASP A 124 -124.36 27.07 49.03
CA ASP A 124 -124.98 27.25 47.72
C ASP A 124 -124.27 26.37 46.68
N VAL A 125 -124.85 25.20 46.45
CA VAL A 125 -124.41 24.22 45.44
C VAL A 125 -124.37 24.85 44.04
N SER A 126 -125.13 25.91 43.78
CA SER A 126 -125.09 26.66 42.52
C SER A 126 -123.74 27.35 42.31
N SER A 127 -123.19 28.00 43.35
CA SER A 127 -121.87 28.65 43.30
C SER A 127 -120.72 27.66 43.00
N ARG A 128 -120.79 26.45 43.58
CA ARG A 128 -119.81 25.38 43.38
C ARG A 128 -120.10 24.47 42.18
N LEU A 129 -121.17 24.73 41.42
CA LEU A 129 -121.53 23.90 40.25
C LEU A 129 -120.44 23.91 39.17
N GLY A 130 -119.67 25.00 39.07
CA GLY A 130 -118.46 25.07 38.24
C GLY A 130 -117.36 24.13 38.73
N GLU A 131 -117.04 24.15 40.02
CA GLU A 131 -116.08 23.26 40.67
C GLU A 131 -116.47 21.78 40.49
N ILE A 132 -117.76 21.45 40.66
CA ILE A 132 -118.28 20.08 40.49
C ILE A 132 -118.16 19.61 39.02
N LYS A 133 -118.40 20.50 38.05
CA LYS A 133 -118.19 20.18 36.62
C LYS A 133 -116.71 19.97 36.29
N GLN A 134 -115.82 20.80 36.83
CA GLN A 134 -114.36 20.66 36.67
C GLN A 134 -113.84 19.39 37.36
N ALA A 135 -114.32 19.08 38.57
CA ALA A 135 -114.00 17.83 39.25
C ALA A 135 -114.45 16.61 38.44
N ARG A 136 -115.60 16.68 37.77
CA ARG A 136 -116.07 15.61 36.88
C ARG A 136 -115.22 15.48 35.61
N SER A 137 -114.78 16.59 34.99
CA SER A 137 -113.90 16.52 33.82
C SER A 137 -112.51 15.99 34.19
N LEU A 138 -111.95 16.44 35.31
CA LEU A 138 -110.69 15.92 35.86
C LEU A 138 -110.82 14.43 36.21
N ALA A 139 -111.93 13.97 36.79
CA ALA A 139 -112.16 12.55 37.01
C ALA A 139 -112.17 11.74 35.70
N THR A 140 -112.79 12.26 34.62
CA THR A 140 -112.73 11.61 33.30
C THR A 140 -111.33 11.61 32.69
N GLU A 141 -110.56 12.69 32.85
CA GLU A 141 -109.16 12.77 32.42
C GLU A 141 -108.26 11.81 33.20
N ILE A 142 -108.43 11.71 34.52
CA ILE A 142 -107.70 10.75 35.38
C ILE A 142 -107.99 9.31 34.93
N THR A 143 -109.25 8.97 34.63
CA THR A 143 -109.58 7.62 34.11
C THR A 143 -109.01 7.37 32.73
N ALA A 144 -109.00 8.37 31.83
CA ALA A 144 -108.40 8.25 30.50
C ALA A 144 -106.87 8.12 30.56
N GLN A 145 -106.21 8.91 31.40
CA GLN A 145 -104.77 8.81 31.66
C GLN A 145 -104.40 7.49 32.35
N GLY A 146 -105.25 6.98 33.26
CA GLY A 146 -105.07 5.67 33.89
C GLY A 146 -105.14 4.52 32.89
N ALA A 147 -106.09 4.54 31.96
CA ALA A 147 -106.17 3.58 30.86
C ALA A 147 -104.95 3.67 29.94
N PHE A 148 -104.54 4.89 29.55
CA PHE A 148 -103.35 5.10 28.73
C PHE A 148 -102.05 4.63 29.42
N LEU A 149 -101.93 4.84 30.74
CA LEU A 149 -100.81 4.33 31.53
C LEU A 149 -100.81 2.80 31.59
N TYR A 150 -101.98 2.17 31.74
CA TYR A 150 -102.13 0.71 31.72
C TYR A 150 -101.65 0.12 30.38
N ASP A 151 -102.05 0.71 29.25
CA ASP A 151 -101.63 0.28 27.91
C ASP A 151 -100.11 0.46 27.66
N LEU A 152 -99.50 1.47 28.28
CA LEU A 152 -98.05 1.68 28.24
C LEU A 152 -97.30 0.67 29.12
N LEU A 153 -97.79 0.40 30.34
CA LEU A 153 -97.22 -0.57 31.27
C LEU A 153 -97.33 -2.01 30.74
N ALA A 154 -98.44 -2.35 30.07
CA ALA A 154 -98.60 -3.65 29.41
C ALA A 154 -97.49 -3.93 28.37
N LYS A 155 -96.96 -2.88 27.71
CA LYS A 155 -95.87 -2.96 26.73
C LYS A 155 -94.48 -2.87 27.35
N GLU A 156 -94.36 -2.62 28.66
CA GLU A 156 -93.06 -2.43 29.32
C GLU A 156 -92.18 -3.70 29.25
N ALA A 157 -92.79 -4.87 29.43
CA ALA A 157 -92.09 -6.15 29.38
C ALA A 157 -91.48 -6.43 27.99
N GLU A 158 -92.25 -6.16 26.93
CA GLU A 158 -91.81 -6.34 25.53
C GLU A 158 -90.71 -5.32 25.17
N ASN A 159 -90.89 -4.05 25.53
CA ASN A 159 -89.87 -3.01 25.34
C ASN A 159 -88.56 -3.35 26.08
N LYS A 160 -88.64 -3.84 27.33
CA LYS A 160 -87.47 -4.33 28.09
C LYS A 160 -86.79 -5.52 27.40
N TYR A 161 -87.55 -6.45 26.83
CA TYR A 161 -87.00 -7.59 26.09
C TYR A 161 -86.28 -7.12 24.82
N VAL A 162 -86.91 -6.29 23.99
CA VAL A 162 -86.33 -5.75 22.75
C VAL A 162 -85.06 -4.94 23.01
N LEU A 163 -85.06 -4.08 24.05
CA LEU A 163 -83.86 -3.33 24.44
C LEU A 163 -82.73 -4.26 24.90
N ARG A 164 -83.02 -5.26 25.74
CA ARG A 164 -82.02 -6.26 26.17
C ARG A 164 -81.48 -7.05 24.99
N TYR A 165 -82.34 -7.49 24.08
CA TYR A 165 -81.95 -8.23 22.87
C TYR A 165 -80.99 -7.38 22.02
N ARG A 166 -81.36 -6.14 21.69
CA ARG A 166 -80.52 -5.22 20.92
C ARG A 166 -79.18 -4.91 21.60
N CYS A 167 -79.16 -4.75 22.92
CA CYS A 167 -77.91 -4.57 23.67
C CYS A 167 -77.02 -5.82 23.59
N VAL A 168 -77.58 -7.03 23.76
CA VAL A 168 -76.83 -8.29 23.62
C VAL A 168 -76.30 -8.48 22.21
N GLU A 169 -77.09 -8.14 21.20
CA GLU A 169 -76.72 -8.24 19.78
C GLU A 169 -75.61 -7.24 19.40
N ALA A 170 -75.69 -6.00 19.87
CA ALA A 170 -74.63 -5.00 19.72
C ALA A 170 -73.34 -5.42 20.44
N LEU A 171 -73.44 -5.99 21.65
CA LEU A 171 -72.28 -6.53 22.38
C LEU A 171 -71.65 -7.72 21.66
N LYS A 172 -72.45 -8.64 21.08
CA LYS A 172 -71.93 -9.74 20.24
C LYS A 172 -71.18 -9.23 19.02
N HIS A 173 -71.71 -8.21 18.34
CA HIS A 173 -71.02 -7.59 17.20
C HIS A 173 -69.69 -6.94 17.64
N GLN A 174 -69.67 -6.22 18.77
CA GLN A 174 -68.42 -5.66 19.30
C GLN A 174 -67.41 -6.74 19.67
N LEU A 175 -67.87 -7.84 20.28
CA LEU A 175 -67.02 -8.97 20.64
C LEU A 175 -66.38 -9.61 19.40
N SER A 176 -67.17 -9.85 18.35
CA SER A 176 -66.67 -10.40 17.08
C SER A 176 -65.64 -9.50 16.39
N VAL A 177 -65.81 -8.17 16.46
CA VAL A 177 -64.83 -7.21 15.92
C VAL A 177 -63.53 -7.20 16.73
N LEU A 178 -63.61 -7.40 18.04
CA LEU A 178 -62.43 -7.55 18.90
C LEU A 178 -61.71 -8.88 18.63
N GLU A 179 -62.43 -9.97 18.47
CA GLU A 179 -61.87 -11.29 18.10
C GLU A 179 -61.15 -11.24 16.74
N SER A 180 -61.74 -10.59 15.72
CA SER A 180 -61.06 -10.42 14.42
C SER A 180 -59.81 -9.54 14.53
N ALA A 181 -59.86 -8.44 15.30
CA ALA A 181 -58.71 -7.57 15.51
C ALA A 181 -57.58 -8.28 16.31
N GLN A 182 -57.92 -9.18 17.24
CA GLN A 182 -56.95 -10.01 17.93
C GLN A 182 -56.25 -10.98 16.96
N ALA A 183 -57.01 -11.69 16.12
CA ALA A 183 -56.45 -12.59 15.11
C ALA A 183 -55.53 -11.86 14.10
N GLU A 184 -55.89 -10.64 13.68
CA GLU A 184 -55.03 -9.80 12.83
C GLU A 184 -53.72 -9.40 13.54
N LEU A 185 -53.77 -9.04 14.82
CA LEU A 185 -52.59 -8.70 15.62
C LEU A 185 -51.67 -9.91 15.84
N GLU A 186 -52.24 -11.09 16.09
CA GLU A 186 -51.48 -12.34 16.21
C GLU A 186 -50.77 -12.68 14.89
N GLY A 187 -51.47 -12.60 13.75
CA GLY A 187 -50.88 -12.80 12.42
C GLY A 187 -49.77 -11.80 12.08
N LEU A 188 -49.92 -10.53 12.47
CA LEU A 188 -48.87 -9.51 12.33
C LEU A 188 -47.67 -9.77 13.25
N TRP A 189 -47.89 -10.30 14.45
CA TRP A 189 -46.84 -10.66 15.38
C TRP A 189 -46.02 -11.85 14.85
N GLU A 190 -46.67 -12.90 14.35
CA GLU A 190 -46.00 -14.03 13.69
C GLU A 190 -45.16 -13.59 12.50
N GLN A 191 -45.68 -12.69 11.64
CA GLN A 191 -44.91 -12.10 10.53
C GLN A 191 -43.69 -11.32 11.01
N CYS A 192 -43.80 -10.56 12.11
CA CYS A 192 -42.67 -9.86 12.72
C CYS A 192 -41.61 -10.84 13.25
N VAL A 193 -42.02 -11.92 13.93
CA VAL A 193 -41.12 -12.97 14.44
C VAL A 193 -40.40 -13.70 13.31
N LEU A 194 -41.11 -14.03 12.22
CA LEU A 194 -40.53 -14.63 11.02
C LEU A 194 -39.51 -13.69 10.36
N ARG A 195 -39.85 -12.40 10.17
CA ARG A 195 -38.92 -11.40 9.65
C ARG A 195 -37.67 -11.24 10.52
N TYR A 196 -37.81 -11.24 11.84
CA TYR A 196 -36.69 -11.15 12.77
C TYR A 196 -35.72 -12.33 12.59
N ARG A 197 -36.24 -13.57 12.58
CA ARG A 197 -35.43 -14.78 12.31
C ARG A 197 -34.72 -14.74 10.97
N CYS A 198 -35.39 -14.26 9.91
CA CYS A 198 -34.75 -14.08 8.60
C CYS A 198 -33.59 -13.06 8.65
N VAL A 199 -33.74 -11.95 9.39
CA VAL A 199 -32.67 -10.96 9.58
C VAL A 199 -31.51 -11.53 10.39
N GLU A 200 -31.76 -12.36 11.41
CA GLU A 200 -30.70 -13.06 12.15
C GLU A 200 -29.94 -14.06 11.27
N ALA A 201 -30.65 -14.86 10.45
CA ALA A 201 -30.03 -15.77 9.50
C ALA A 201 -29.16 -15.03 8.46
N LEU A 202 -29.64 -13.90 7.93
CA LEU A 202 -28.88 -13.05 7.00
C LEU A 202 -27.65 -12.44 7.67
N LYS A 203 -27.73 -12.00 8.94
CA LYS A 203 -26.55 -11.53 9.70
C LYS A 203 -25.50 -12.62 9.85
N HIS A 204 -25.90 -13.85 10.17
CA HIS A 204 -24.97 -14.98 10.26
C HIS A 204 -24.34 -15.31 8.90
N GLN A 205 -25.09 -15.23 7.80
CA GLN A 205 -24.55 -15.41 6.46
C GLN A 205 -23.54 -14.30 6.11
N LEU A 206 -23.81 -13.04 6.46
CA LEU A 206 -22.87 -11.94 6.27
C LEU A 206 -21.57 -12.15 7.05
N SER A 207 -21.62 -12.53 8.33
CA SER A 207 -20.38 -12.78 9.11
C SER A 207 -19.53 -13.92 8.55
N VAL A 208 -20.15 -14.96 7.98
CA VAL A 208 -19.42 -16.05 7.29
C VAL A 208 -18.80 -15.57 5.98
N LEU A 209 -19.49 -14.72 5.21
CA LEU A 209 -18.95 -14.13 3.99
C LEU A 209 -17.80 -13.15 4.29
N GLU A 210 -17.89 -12.39 5.38
CA GLU A 210 -16.84 -11.49 5.84
C GLU A 210 -15.56 -12.25 6.25
N SER A 211 -15.70 -13.39 6.97
CA SER A 211 -14.56 -14.24 7.31
C SER A 211 -13.93 -14.89 6.07
N ALA A 212 -14.74 -15.46 5.17
CA ALA A 212 -14.24 -16.03 3.92
C ALA A 212 -13.55 -14.98 3.02
N GLN A 213 -14.03 -13.73 3.00
CA GLN A 213 -13.33 -12.64 2.32
C GLN A 213 -12.01 -12.26 3.00
N ALA A 214 -11.88 -12.41 4.33
CA ALA A 214 -10.61 -12.19 5.01
C ALA A 214 -9.58 -13.26 4.62
N GLU A 215 -9.96 -14.53 4.64
CA GLU A 215 -9.12 -15.66 4.20
C GLU A 215 -8.64 -15.47 2.75
N VAL A 216 -9.52 -15.08 1.82
CA VAL A 216 -9.14 -14.80 0.43
C VAL A 216 -8.17 -13.60 0.31
N ARG A 217 -8.30 -12.58 1.17
CA ARG A 217 -7.34 -11.46 1.20
C ARG A 217 -5.97 -11.92 1.69
N GLU A 218 -5.90 -12.77 2.70
CA GLU A 218 -4.64 -13.34 3.20
C GLU A 218 -3.98 -14.23 2.14
N HIS A 219 -4.75 -15.09 1.48
CA HIS A 219 -4.25 -15.92 0.38
C HIS A 219 -3.68 -15.09 -0.77
N THR A 220 -4.39 -14.06 -1.25
CA THR A 220 -3.88 -13.21 -2.35
C THR A 220 -2.65 -12.39 -1.96
N GLN A 221 -2.51 -11.98 -0.68
CA GLN A 221 -1.27 -11.37 -0.17
C GLN A 221 -0.10 -12.36 -0.17
N LEU A 222 -0.33 -13.60 0.29
CA LEU A 222 0.69 -14.65 0.27
C LEU A 222 1.11 -15.00 -1.15
N GLU A 223 0.17 -15.15 -2.09
CA GLU A 223 0.46 -15.37 -3.51
C GLU A 223 1.35 -14.27 -4.09
N GLY A 224 1.04 -12.99 -3.86
CA GLY A 224 1.86 -11.86 -4.30
C GLY A 224 3.27 -11.85 -3.69
N LEU A 225 3.44 -12.30 -2.44
CA LEU A 225 4.76 -12.47 -1.82
C LEU A 225 5.53 -13.67 -2.41
N TRP A 226 4.84 -14.77 -2.73
CA TRP A 226 5.43 -15.92 -3.40
C TRP A 226 5.91 -15.58 -4.82
N GLU A 227 5.14 -14.82 -5.60
CA GLU A 227 5.56 -14.34 -6.91
C GLU A 227 6.82 -13.47 -6.83
N GLN A 228 6.88 -12.54 -5.87
CA GLN A 228 8.08 -11.72 -5.62
C GLN A 228 9.29 -12.58 -5.20
N TYR A 229 9.07 -13.60 -4.36
CA TYR A 229 10.12 -14.54 -3.97
C TYR A 229 10.64 -15.32 -5.18
N VAL A 230 9.76 -15.86 -6.04
CA VAL A 230 10.12 -16.61 -7.25
C VAL A 230 10.89 -15.74 -8.24
N LEU A 231 10.47 -14.50 -8.45
CA LEU A 231 11.21 -13.54 -9.29
C LEU A 231 12.61 -13.27 -8.73
N ARG A 232 12.72 -13.01 -7.42
CA ARG A 232 14.01 -12.77 -6.76
C ARG A 232 14.92 -14.00 -6.81
N TYR A 233 14.37 -15.20 -6.66
CA TYR A 233 15.09 -16.47 -6.77
C TYR A 233 15.68 -16.64 -8.17
N ARG A 234 14.87 -16.46 -9.23
CA ARG A 234 15.33 -16.52 -10.63
C ARG A 234 16.44 -15.51 -10.92
N CYS A 235 16.34 -14.28 -10.40
CA CYS A 235 17.41 -13.30 -10.52
C CYS A 235 18.71 -13.75 -9.83
N VAL A 236 18.63 -14.38 -8.65
CA VAL A 236 19.79 -14.93 -7.95
C VAL A 236 20.41 -16.12 -8.71
N GLU A 237 19.60 -16.99 -9.33
CA GLU A 237 20.11 -18.07 -10.19
C GLU A 237 20.83 -17.54 -11.43
N ALA A 238 20.24 -16.54 -12.12
CA ALA A 238 20.87 -15.88 -13.26
C ALA A 238 22.22 -15.23 -12.89
N LEU A 239 22.28 -14.54 -11.74
CA LEU A 239 23.51 -13.95 -11.21
C LEU A 239 24.56 -15.02 -10.84
N LYS A 240 24.17 -16.16 -10.26
CA LYS A 240 25.07 -17.29 -10.01
C LYS A 240 25.67 -17.83 -11.32
N HIS A 241 24.86 -18.01 -12.36
CA HIS A 241 25.35 -18.45 -13.66
C HIS A 241 26.31 -17.42 -14.29
N GLN A 242 26.01 -16.12 -14.19
CA GLN A 242 26.92 -15.06 -14.65
C GLN A 242 28.25 -15.08 -13.88
N LEU A 243 28.22 -15.27 -12.56
CA LEU A 243 29.44 -15.41 -11.74
C LEU A 243 30.27 -16.62 -12.18
N SER A 244 29.68 -17.80 -12.39
CA SER A 244 30.45 -18.98 -12.84
C SER A 244 31.11 -18.79 -14.21
N VAL A 245 30.47 -18.03 -15.12
CA VAL A 245 31.06 -17.69 -16.43
C VAL A 245 32.19 -16.65 -16.29
N LEU A 246 32.08 -15.71 -15.37
CA LEU A 246 33.16 -14.76 -15.06
C LEU A 246 34.35 -15.46 -14.37
N GLU A 247 34.09 -16.44 -13.50
CA GLU A 247 35.11 -17.25 -12.85
C GLU A 247 35.89 -18.11 -13.85
N SER A 248 35.22 -18.73 -14.84
CA SER A 248 35.89 -19.48 -15.90
C SER A 248 36.71 -18.57 -16.83
N ALA A 249 36.16 -17.42 -17.26
CA ALA A 249 36.89 -16.45 -18.06
C ALA A 249 38.12 -15.87 -17.32
N GLN A 250 38.03 -15.67 -16.00
CA GLN A 250 39.19 -15.30 -15.19
C GLN A 250 40.23 -16.43 -15.07
N ALA A 251 39.83 -17.70 -15.10
CA ALA A 251 40.76 -18.83 -15.14
C ALA A 251 41.53 -18.85 -16.48
N GLU A 252 40.84 -18.72 -17.61
CA GLU A 252 41.45 -18.62 -18.95
C GLU A 252 42.48 -17.47 -19.01
N VAL A 253 42.16 -16.29 -18.49
CA VAL A 253 43.11 -15.15 -18.43
C VAL A 253 44.33 -15.45 -17.54
N ARG A 254 44.17 -16.20 -16.44
CA ARG A 254 45.30 -16.64 -15.60
C ARG A 254 46.18 -17.66 -16.33
N GLU A 255 45.60 -18.56 -17.12
CA GLU A 255 46.36 -19.51 -17.94
C GLU A 255 47.12 -18.80 -19.07
N HIS A 256 46.48 -17.84 -19.75
CA HIS A 256 47.14 -17.03 -20.78
C HIS A 256 48.33 -16.23 -20.23
N THR A 257 48.18 -15.56 -19.08
CA THR A 257 49.30 -14.80 -18.46
C THR A 257 50.43 -15.71 -17.96
N GLN A 258 50.12 -16.93 -17.50
CA GLN A 258 51.15 -17.93 -17.19
C GLN A 258 51.90 -18.40 -18.45
N LEU A 259 51.18 -18.63 -19.56
CA LEU A 259 51.79 -18.98 -20.84
C LEU A 259 52.68 -17.86 -21.37
N GLU A 260 52.24 -16.60 -21.30
CA GLU A 260 53.06 -15.43 -21.67
C GLU A 260 54.38 -15.39 -20.87
N GLY A 261 54.32 -15.55 -19.55
CA GLY A 261 55.52 -15.60 -18.70
C GLY A 261 56.45 -16.79 -19.01
N LEU A 262 55.92 -17.93 -19.44
CA LEU A 262 56.72 -19.06 -19.93
C LEU A 262 57.35 -18.79 -21.30
N TRP A 263 56.63 -18.13 -22.21
CA TRP A 263 57.15 -17.70 -23.51
C TRP A 263 58.27 -16.66 -23.37
N GLU A 264 58.14 -15.69 -22.47
CA GLU A 264 59.22 -14.73 -22.16
C GLU A 264 60.49 -15.45 -21.67
N GLN A 265 60.35 -16.40 -20.73
CA GLN A 265 61.46 -17.21 -20.25
C GLN A 265 62.08 -18.07 -21.37
N TYR A 266 61.26 -18.64 -22.26
CA TYR A 266 61.74 -19.39 -23.42
C TYR A 266 62.54 -18.50 -24.37
N VAL A 267 62.04 -17.31 -24.72
CA VAL A 267 62.72 -16.34 -25.60
C VAL A 267 64.04 -15.87 -24.99
N LEU A 268 64.07 -15.60 -23.67
CA LEU A 268 65.32 -15.25 -22.97
C LEU A 268 66.34 -16.40 -23.04
N ARG A 269 65.93 -17.64 -22.72
CA ARG A 269 66.80 -18.82 -22.82
C ARG A 269 67.30 -19.04 -24.25
N TYR A 270 66.44 -18.87 -25.26
CA TYR A 270 66.79 -18.98 -26.66
C TYR A 270 67.88 -17.97 -27.05
N ARG A 271 67.70 -16.68 -26.71
CA ARG A 271 68.70 -15.62 -26.93
C ARG A 271 70.03 -15.93 -26.23
N CYS A 272 69.98 -16.43 -24.98
CA CYS A 272 71.20 -16.85 -24.27
C CYS A 272 71.91 -18.01 -24.99
N VAL A 273 71.17 -19.00 -25.50
CA VAL A 273 71.74 -20.12 -26.26
C VAL A 273 72.33 -19.64 -27.59
N GLU A 274 71.69 -18.70 -28.30
CA GLU A 274 72.27 -18.10 -29.51
C GLU A 274 73.55 -17.31 -29.22
N ALA A 275 73.58 -16.51 -28.15
CA ALA A 275 74.78 -15.79 -27.72
C ALA A 275 75.92 -16.76 -27.37
N LEU A 276 75.64 -17.85 -26.65
CA LEU A 276 76.64 -18.89 -26.34
C LEU A 276 77.12 -19.62 -27.60
N LYS A 277 76.24 -19.93 -28.56
CA LYS A 277 76.63 -20.50 -29.87
C LYS A 277 77.55 -19.56 -30.65
N HIS A 278 77.24 -18.26 -30.67
CA HIS A 278 78.10 -17.27 -31.30
C HIS A 278 79.46 -17.18 -30.61
N GLN A 279 79.51 -17.19 -29.27
CA GLN A 279 80.78 -17.19 -28.53
C GLN A 279 81.62 -18.44 -28.81
N LEU A 280 80.99 -19.62 -28.88
CA LEU A 280 81.67 -20.87 -29.26
C LEU A 280 82.25 -20.79 -30.68
N SER A 281 81.47 -20.32 -31.66
CA SER A 281 81.93 -20.14 -33.05
C SER A 281 83.16 -19.21 -33.15
N VAL A 282 83.19 -18.11 -32.37
CA VAL A 282 84.35 -17.19 -32.32
C VAL A 282 85.58 -17.83 -31.65
N LEU A 283 85.37 -18.66 -30.62
CA LEU A 283 86.47 -19.42 -30.00
C LEU A 283 86.99 -20.51 -30.94
N GLU A 284 86.12 -21.17 -31.70
CA GLU A 284 86.48 -22.18 -32.71
C GLU A 284 87.29 -21.55 -33.87
N SER A 285 86.91 -20.37 -34.36
CA SER A 285 87.68 -19.65 -35.38
C SER A 285 89.05 -19.18 -34.86
N ALA A 286 89.10 -18.60 -33.65
CA ALA A 286 90.37 -18.20 -33.04
C ALA A 286 91.30 -19.41 -32.79
N GLN A 287 90.75 -20.56 -32.41
CA GLN A 287 91.53 -21.81 -32.33
C GLN A 287 92.00 -22.31 -33.69
N ALA A 288 91.25 -22.09 -34.77
CA ALA A 288 91.69 -22.43 -36.13
C ALA A 288 92.86 -21.53 -36.55
N GLU A 289 92.79 -20.22 -36.33
CA GLU A 289 93.89 -19.27 -36.58
C GLU A 289 95.17 -19.68 -35.82
N VAL A 290 95.08 -20.05 -34.54
CA VAL A 290 96.23 -20.55 -33.76
C VAL A 290 96.80 -21.87 -34.32
N ARG A 291 95.96 -22.77 -34.82
CA ARG A 291 96.41 -24.00 -35.50
C ARG A 291 97.14 -23.69 -36.81
N GLU A 292 96.67 -22.71 -37.58
CA GLU A 292 97.34 -22.27 -38.81
C GLU A 292 98.68 -21.59 -38.50
N HIS A 293 98.74 -20.71 -37.49
CA HIS A 293 99.98 -20.08 -37.04
C HIS A 293 101.03 -21.10 -36.58
N THR A 294 100.66 -22.08 -35.75
CA THR A 294 101.58 -23.14 -35.29
C THR A 294 102.04 -24.07 -36.43
N GLN A 295 101.19 -24.31 -37.44
CA GLN A 295 101.61 -25.02 -38.66
C GLN A 295 102.62 -24.19 -39.48
N LEU A 296 102.41 -22.88 -39.62
CA LEU A 296 103.35 -21.98 -40.30
C LEU A 296 104.69 -21.93 -39.56
N GLU A 297 104.69 -21.82 -38.23
CA GLU A 297 105.91 -21.87 -37.40
C GLU A 297 106.70 -23.16 -37.65
N GLY A 298 106.05 -24.33 -37.61
CA GLY A 298 106.71 -25.61 -37.89
C GLY A 298 107.27 -25.72 -39.32
N LEU A 299 106.63 -25.07 -40.31
CA LEU A 299 107.16 -24.98 -41.68
C LEU A 299 108.35 -24.01 -41.77
N TRP A 300 108.34 -22.90 -41.03
CA TRP A 300 109.45 -21.97 -40.94
C TRP A 300 110.68 -22.62 -40.28
N GLU A 301 110.50 -23.39 -39.21
CA GLU A 301 111.59 -24.15 -38.58
C GLU A 301 112.23 -25.16 -39.57
N GLN A 302 111.41 -25.91 -40.31
CA GLN A 302 111.90 -26.82 -41.35
C GLN A 302 112.65 -26.08 -42.48
N TYR A 303 112.17 -24.90 -42.88
CA TYR A 303 112.85 -24.05 -43.85
C TYR A 303 114.22 -23.58 -43.32
N VAL A 304 114.30 -23.08 -42.08
CA VAL A 304 115.55 -22.64 -41.46
C VAL A 304 116.56 -23.77 -41.32
N LEU A 305 116.11 -24.99 -40.96
CA LEU A 305 116.97 -26.17 -40.92
C LEU A 305 117.55 -26.51 -42.30
N ARG A 306 116.71 -26.54 -43.35
CA ARG A 306 117.16 -26.77 -44.73
C ARG A 306 118.13 -25.69 -45.20
N TYR A 307 117.86 -24.42 -44.89
CA TYR A 307 118.71 -23.30 -45.22
C TYR A 307 120.11 -23.45 -44.60
N ARG A 308 120.20 -23.80 -43.30
CA ARG A 308 121.48 -24.10 -42.62
C ARG A 308 122.22 -25.28 -43.25
N CYS A 309 121.52 -26.34 -43.67
CA CYS A 309 122.14 -27.46 -44.37
C CYS A 309 122.71 -27.04 -45.74
N VAL A 310 122.02 -26.17 -46.48
CA VAL A 310 122.51 -25.63 -47.76
C VAL A 310 123.73 -24.71 -47.54
N GLU A 311 123.73 -23.85 -46.52
CA GLU A 311 124.90 -23.03 -46.19
C GLU A 311 126.12 -23.88 -45.81
N ALA A 312 125.92 -24.97 -45.05
CA ALA A 312 126.98 -25.92 -44.72
C ALA A 312 127.55 -26.62 -45.97
N LEU A 313 126.68 -27.03 -46.92
CA LEU A 313 127.10 -27.62 -48.19
C LEU A 313 127.84 -26.61 -49.09
N ASN A 314 127.38 -25.36 -49.16
CA ASN A 314 128.07 -24.30 -49.89
C ASN A 314 129.45 -24.00 -49.29
N HIS A 315 129.58 -24.03 -47.96
CA HIS A 315 130.88 -23.88 -47.30
C HIS A 315 131.82 -25.06 -47.62
N GLN A 316 131.30 -26.30 -47.63
CA GLN A 316 132.08 -27.48 -48.04
C GLN A 316 132.51 -27.43 -49.51
N LEU A 317 131.64 -26.97 -50.42
CA LEU A 317 131.99 -26.76 -51.82
C LEU A 317 133.11 -25.71 -51.96
N SER A 318 132.98 -24.57 -51.28
CA SER A 318 134.01 -23.53 -51.29
C SER A 318 135.39 -24.02 -50.79
N VAL A 319 135.43 -24.95 -49.83
CA VAL A 319 136.69 -25.55 -49.34
C VAL A 319 137.27 -26.55 -50.34
N LEU A 320 136.43 -27.29 -51.07
CA LEU A 320 136.87 -28.18 -52.15
C LEU A 320 137.38 -27.39 -53.37
N GLU A 321 136.71 -26.28 -53.72
CA GLU A 321 137.13 -25.37 -54.78
C GLU A 321 138.50 -24.73 -54.47
N SER A 322 138.75 -24.33 -53.21
CA SER A 322 140.09 -23.83 -52.82
C SER A 322 141.16 -24.93 -52.85
N ALA A 323 140.85 -26.16 -52.42
CA ALA A 323 141.81 -27.26 -52.46
C ALA A 323 142.17 -27.66 -53.91
N GLN A 324 141.19 -27.67 -54.82
CA GLN A 324 141.43 -27.90 -56.25
C GLN A 324 142.25 -26.78 -56.90
N ALA A 325 142.10 -25.54 -56.43
CA ALA A 325 142.94 -24.43 -56.89
C ALA A 325 144.39 -24.58 -56.41
N GLU A 326 144.62 -24.95 -55.15
CA GLU A 326 145.96 -25.22 -54.61
C GLU A 326 146.65 -26.39 -55.37
N GLU A 327 145.95 -27.50 -55.59
CA GLU A 327 146.47 -28.63 -56.39
C GLU A 327 146.81 -28.21 -57.84
N ALA A 328 146.02 -27.31 -58.45
CA ALA A 328 146.28 -26.79 -59.78
C ALA A 328 147.48 -25.83 -59.83
N GLU A 329 147.67 -25.00 -58.80
CA GLU A 329 148.85 -24.13 -58.67
C GLU A 329 150.14 -24.94 -58.48
N GLU A 330 150.11 -26.02 -57.68
CA GLU A 330 151.25 -26.94 -57.53
C GLU A 330 151.61 -27.63 -58.86
N GLN A 331 150.61 -28.09 -59.62
CA GLN A 331 150.82 -28.67 -60.95
C GLN A 331 151.43 -27.65 -61.94
N GLN A 332 150.97 -26.40 -61.93
CA GLN A 332 151.53 -25.34 -62.77
C GLN A 332 152.97 -24.97 -62.36
N ALA A 333 153.27 -24.95 -61.06
CA ALA A 333 154.61 -24.70 -60.55
C ALA A 333 155.61 -25.80 -60.95
N ALA A 334 155.19 -27.06 -60.96
CA ALA A 334 156.01 -28.19 -61.41
C ALA A 334 156.37 -28.10 -62.90
N ILE A 335 155.44 -27.67 -63.76
CA ILE A 335 155.66 -27.47 -65.19
C ILE A 335 156.69 -26.36 -65.45
N MET A 336 156.62 -25.23 -64.74
CA MET A 336 157.60 -24.14 -64.88
C MET A 336 159.04 -24.56 -64.55
N GLN A 337 159.24 -25.47 -63.58
CA GLN A 337 160.59 -25.91 -63.20
C GLN A 337 161.27 -26.84 -64.22
N LEU A 338 160.50 -27.46 -65.12
CA LEU A 338 161.03 -28.28 -66.23
C LEU A 338 161.53 -27.43 -67.40
N ILE A 339 160.85 -26.31 -67.69
CA ILE A 339 161.19 -25.40 -68.81
C ILE A 339 162.58 -24.76 -68.61
N HIS A 340 162.88 -24.30 -67.39
CA HIS A 340 164.15 -23.62 -67.06
C HIS A 340 165.43 -24.47 -67.18
N LYS A 341 165.34 -25.78 -67.45
CA LYS A 341 166.51 -26.69 -67.54
C LYS A 341 167.03 -26.93 -68.96
N TYR A 342 166.33 -26.48 -70.00
CA TYR A 342 166.66 -26.82 -71.39
C TYR A 342 167.20 -25.65 -72.25
N GLU A 343 167.24 -24.41 -71.75
CA GLU A 343 167.59 -23.22 -72.54
C GLU A 343 169.10 -22.85 -72.58
N ALA A 344 170.01 -23.76 -72.24
CA ALA A 344 171.39 -23.39 -71.88
C ALA A 344 172.50 -23.59 -72.95
N GLU A 345 172.29 -24.31 -74.06
CA GLU A 345 173.45 -24.82 -74.85
C GLU A 345 173.44 -24.73 -76.39
N ASP A 346 172.52 -24.02 -77.07
CA ASP A 346 172.84 -23.52 -78.42
C ASP A 346 172.08 -22.25 -78.86
N VAL A 347 172.71 -21.44 -79.72
CA VAL A 347 172.28 -20.06 -80.04
C VAL A 347 172.11 -19.84 -81.54
N LEU A 348 170.87 -19.70 -81.99
CA LEU A 348 170.52 -19.11 -83.30
C LEU A 348 169.35 -18.12 -83.16
N GLY A 349 169.48 -16.92 -83.74
CA GLY A 349 168.44 -15.87 -83.71
C GLY A 349 167.39 -16.04 -84.83
N LYS A 350 166.08 -15.83 -84.63
CA LYS A 350 165.29 -14.69 -84.07
C LYS A 350 164.72 -13.78 -85.20
N LEU A 351 163.42 -13.48 -85.31
CA LEU A 351 162.29 -13.57 -84.35
C LEU A 351 160.95 -14.02 -84.98
N SER A 352 160.23 -14.88 -84.24
CA SER A 352 158.77 -15.10 -84.16
C SER A 352 157.94 -15.27 -85.44
N ASP A 353 157.84 -16.51 -85.92
CA ASP A 353 156.54 -17.14 -86.20
C ASP A 353 156.70 -18.68 -86.17
N SER A 354 156.18 -19.33 -85.11
CA SER A 354 156.53 -20.70 -84.66
C SER A 354 155.90 -20.96 -83.27
N GLU A 355 155.23 -22.06 -82.91
CA GLU A 355 154.66 -23.26 -83.58
C GLU A 355 153.33 -23.55 -82.80
N ASP A 356 152.22 -24.14 -83.28
CA ASP A 356 151.89 -25.13 -84.32
C ASP A 356 152.19 -26.60 -83.94
N MET A 357 151.16 -27.45 -84.05
CA MET A 357 151.21 -28.93 -84.18
C MET A 357 151.73 -29.79 -82.99
N GLU A 358 151.23 -31.00 -82.70
CA GLU A 358 149.93 -31.66 -82.94
C GLU A 358 149.95 -33.01 -82.17
N SER A 359 148.90 -33.83 -82.33
CA SER A 359 148.96 -35.30 -82.23
C SER A 359 149.28 -35.94 -80.87
N SER A 360 148.22 -36.47 -80.22
CA SER A 360 147.89 -37.87 -80.54
C SER A 360 146.39 -38.06 -80.55
N ASP A 361 145.88 -38.55 -81.68
CA ASP A 361 144.59 -39.22 -81.73
C ASP A 361 144.61 -40.50 -80.87
N ASP A 362 143.50 -40.77 -80.21
CA ASP A 362 142.67 -41.97 -80.43
C ASP A 362 141.29 -41.65 -79.83
N GLU A 363 140.32 -41.30 -80.67
CA GLU A 363 139.41 -42.22 -81.40
C GLU A 363 138.29 -42.82 -80.54
N LYS A 364 137.06 -42.42 -80.92
CA LYS A 364 135.81 -43.19 -80.86
C LYS A 364 135.30 -43.61 -79.47
N ASP A 365 134.24 -42.92 -79.06
CA ASP A 365 132.94 -43.62 -79.21
C ASP A 365 131.83 -42.69 -79.73
N LEU A 366 131.22 -43.13 -80.83
CA LEU A 366 129.97 -42.62 -81.38
C LEU A 366 128.90 -43.66 -81.07
N SER A 367 127.80 -43.29 -80.40
CA SER A 367 126.51 -43.89 -80.75
C SER A 367 125.29 -43.16 -80.18
N GLU A 368 124.45 -42.76 -81.13
CA GLU A 368 122.99 -42.98 -81.14
C GLU A 368 122.11 -42.55 -79.96
N ALA A 369 121.14 -41.69 -80.31
CA ALA A 369 119.71 -41.90 -80.06
C ALA A 369 119.23 -42.13 -78.60
N LYS A 370 118.25 -41.36 -78.10
CA LYS A 370 116.91 -41.31 -78.70
C LYS A 370 116.08 -40.16 -78.11
N GLN A 371 115.24 -39.54 -78.94
CA GLN A 371 113.98 -38.98 -78.44
C GLN A 371 113.09 -40.14 -77.94
N PRO A 372 112.08 -39.88 -77.10
CA PRO A 372 110.78 -39.63 -77.74
C PRO A 372 109.91 -38.54 -77.07
N ARG A 373 109.27 -37.76 -77.93
CA ARG A 373 107.94 -37.15 -77.72
C ARG A 373 106.92 -38.24 -77.29
N PRO A 374 105.78 -37.94 -76.61
CA PRO A 374 104.86 -36.91 -77.10
C PRO A 374 103.93 -36.20 -76.08
N ALA A 375 103.13 -35.28 -76.64
CA ALA A 375 101.71 -34.97 -76.39
C ALA A 375 101.08 -35.32 -75.01
N THR A 376 100.19 -34.50 -74.45
CA THR A 376 99.00 -33.96 -75.15
C THR A 376 98.45 -32.63 -74.61
N ARG A 377 97.90 -31.84 -75.54
CA ARG A 377 96.76 -30.89 -75.38
C ARG A 377 95.52 -31.58 -74.71
N PRO A 378 94.39 -30.92 -74.37
CA PRO A 378 94.01 -29.52 -74.62
C PRO A 378 93.23 -28.77 -73.50
N LYS A 379 93.03 -27.47 -73.77
CA LYS A 379 91.84 -26.61 -73.51
C LYS A 379 90.58 -27.30 -72.96
N THR A 380 89.90 -26.66 -71.99
CA THR A 380 88.62 -25.88 -72.07
C THR A 380 88.03 -25.70 -70.66
N ARG A 381 87.65 -24.50 -70.18
CA ARG A 381 86.45 -23.65 -70.44
C ARG A 381 85.19 -24.12 -69.67
N LEU A 382 84.30 -23.16 -69.35
CA LEU A 382 83.02 -23.24 -68.58
C LEU A 382 83.25 -23.07 -67.06
N ARG A 383 82.69 -22.11 -66.31
CA ARG A 383 81.63 -21.08 -66.46
C ARG A 383 80.16 -21.58 -66.41
N ILE A 384 79.45 -21.13 -65.35
CA ILE A 384 77.98 -21.08 -65.09
C ILE A 384 77.26 -22.46 -64.99
N LYS A 385 76.47 -22.84 -63.96
CA LYS A 385 75.27 -22.16 -63.39
C LYS A 385 74.84 -22.59 -61.98
N THR A 386 74.04 -21.71 -61.38
CA THR A 386 73.17 -21.79 -60.19
C THR A 386 72.05 -22.84 -60.26
N ALA A 387 71.60 -23.37 -59.11
CA ALA A 387 70.25 -23.12 -58.52
C ALA A 387 69.76 -24.22 -57.51
N GLY A 388 69.19 -23.78 -56.37
CA GLY A 388 68.25 -24.56 -55.52
C GLY A 388 68.87 -25.62 -54.58
N THR A 389 68.29 -25.98 -53.42
CA THR A 389 67.04 -25.56 -52.72
C THR A 389 67.13 -25.98 -51.23
N VAL A 390 66.16 -25.57 -50.39
CA VAL A 390 65.88 -25.99 -48.98
C VAL A 390 66.94 -25.53 -47.95
N TRP A 391 66.61 -24.91 -46.81
CA TRP A 391 65.34 -24.74 -46.08
C TRP A 391 64.99 -23.27 -45.84
#